data_AF-A0A453S9A8-F1
#
_entry.id   AF-A0A453S9A8-F1
#
_cell.length_a   1.000
_cell.length_b   1.000
_cell.length_c   1.000
_cell.angle_alpha   90.00
_cell.angle_beta   90.00
_cell.angle_gamma   90.00
#
_symmetry.space_group_name_H-M   'P 1'
#
loop_
_entity.id
_entity.type
_entity.pdbx_description
1 polymer ?
#
loop_
_entity_poly.entity_id
_entity_poly.type
_entity_poly.pdbx_seq_one_letter_code
_entity_poly.pdbx_strand_id
1 'polypeptide(L)'
;MELCMSPRSAGARRYISYFMHHVNLLRHHKVVPVVVFDGGSMPCKSATDEDRHKKRELSLVLGKEKLKQGNTAAAIDLFRKAVQITPSMAYQLIQILKTENVEFVVAPYEADAQLAYLATLDADQGGIAAVITEDSDLIAYGCTAIIFKMDRFGNGEEFIMEKTLETVKDGLCFQDFDQNLFTGMCILAGCDFLPSVPGIGTKRAYSLISKHKNIDLVLSTLKLDKRYSVPDDYIDSFWKTLAVFNHARV
;
A
#
# COMPACT_ATOMS: atom_id res chain seq x y z
N MET A 1 20.57 3.16 10.84
CA MET A 1 21.14 3.23 12.21
C MET A 1 20.75 4.54 12.89
N GLU A 2 21.06 5.71 12.32
CA GLU A 2 20.76 7.00 12.96
C GLU A 2 19.27 7.24 13.21
N LEU A 3 18.39 6.89 12.28
CA LEU A 3 16.92 6.96 12.51
C LEU A 3 16.46 6.17 13.74
N CYS A 4 17.13 5.07 14.06
CA CYS A 4 16.77 4.19 15.19
C CYS A 4 17.48 4.57 16.50
N MET A 5 18.68 5.13 16.41
CA MET A 5 19.57 5.35 17.57
C MET A 5 19.67 6.82 17.98
N SER A 6 19.59 7.72 17.01
CA SER A 6 19.82 9.16 17.17
C SER A 6 18.86 9.97 16.28
N PRO A 7 17.53 9.86 16.47
CA PRO A 7 16.53 10.44 15.56
C PRO A 7 16.58 11.97 15.46
N ARG A 8 17.32 12.64 16.37
CA ARG A 8 17.56 14.10 16.35
C ARG A 8 18.85 14.50 15.63
N SER A 9 19.67 13.56 15.15
CA SER A 9 20.92 13.88 14.46
C SER A 9 20.69 14.49 13.08
N ALA A 10 21.68 15.22 12.55
CA ALA A 10 21.61 15.72 11.18
C ALA A 10 21.50 14.57 10.16
N GLY A 11 22.17 13.45 10.41
CA GLY A 11 22.08 12.27 9.55
C GLY A 11 20.72 11.57 9.60
N ALA A 12 19.97 11.70 10.69
CA ALA A 12 18.58 11.27 10.77
C ALA A 12 17.64 12.08 9.85
N ARG A 13 18.07 13.21 9.28
CA ARG A 13 17.29 14.01 8.31
C ARG A 13 17.50 13.60 6.85
N ARG A 14 18.33 12.59 6.56
CA ARG A 14 18.61 12.14 5.18
C ARG A 14 17.36 11.70 4.41
N TYR A 15 16.31 11.25 5.11
CA TYR A 15 15.03 10.90 4.48
C TYR A 15 14.39 12.10 3.77
N ILE A 16 14.58 13.33 4.27
CA ILE A 16 14.07 14.55 3.65
C ILE A 16 14.76 14.79 2.32
N SER A 17 16.09 14.76 2.30
CA SER A 17 16.87 14.94 1.06
C SER A 17 16.53 13.86 0.03
N TYR A 18 16.34 12.62 0.48
CA TYR A 18 15.91 11.52 -0.36
C TYR A 18 14.52 11.76 -0.96
N PHE A 19 13.55 12.21 -0.16
CA PHE A 19 12.20 12.50 -0.63
C PHE A 19 12.19 13.68 -1.61
N MET A 20 12.84 14.79 -1.24
CA MET A 20 12.90 16.00 -2.06
C MET A 20 13.65 15.79 -3.37
N HIS A 21 14.58 14.82 -3.45
CA HIS A 21 15.18 14.43 -4.72
C HIS A 21 14.13 14.01 -5.76
N HIS A 22 13.15 13.18 -5.37
CA HIS A 22 12.09 12.72 -6.28
C HIS A 22 11.11 13.85 -6.62
N VAL A 23 10.73 14.68 -5.64
CA VAL A 23 9.90 15.87 -5.88
C VAL A 23 10.56 16.80 -6.91
N ASN A 24 11.85 17.08 -6.74
CA ASN A 24 12.59 17.95 -7.64
C ASN A 24 12.83 17.33 -9.01
N LEU A 25 12.99 16.01 -9.08
CA LEU A 25 13.04 15.27 -10.35
C LEU A 25 11.74 15.45 -11.14
N LEU A 26 10.58 15.27 -10.50
CA LEU A 26 9.27 15.49 -11.13
C LEU A 26 9.13 16.93 -11.65
N ARG A 27 9.46 17.92 -10.81
CA ARG A 27 9.43 19.35 -11.19
C ARG A 27 10.39 19.66 -12.34
N HIS A 28 11.57 19.05 -12.36
CA HIS A 28 12.54 19.18 -13.45
C HIS A 28 11.94 18.76 -14.79
N HIS A 29 11.22 17.63 -14.79
CA HIS A 29 10.47 17.11 -15.93
C HIS A 29 9.09 17.75 -16.14
N LYS A 30 8.80 18.89 -15.47
CA LYS A 30 7.55 19.66 -15.60
C LYS A 30 6.28 18.92 -15.17
N VAL A 31 6.44 17.89 -14.34
CA VAL A 31 5.34 17.26 -13.63
C VAL A 31 5.07 18.06 -12.35
N VAL A 32 3.78 18.30 -12.04
CA VAL A 32 3.36 18.94 -10.79
C VAL A 32 3.15 17.86 -9.73
N PRO A 33 4.01 17.76 -8.70
CA PRO A 33 3.86 16.74 -7.67
C PRO A 33 2.83 17.15 -6.63
N VAL A 34 1.97 16.20 -6.26
CA VAL A 34 1.09 16.28 -5.08
C VAL A 34 1.49 15.15 -4.13
N VAL A 35 1.77 15.48 -2.87
CA VAL A 35 2.20 14.50 -1.86
C VAL A 35 1.04 14.16 -0.92
N VAL A 36 0.67 12.88 -0.84
CA VAL A 36 -0.36 12.42 0.11
C VAL A 36 0.30 11.70 1.29
N PHE A 37 -0.12 12.05 2.50
CA PHE A 37 0.33 11.44 3.75
C PHE A 37 -0.80 10.64 4.40
N ASP A 38 -0.45 9.54 5.07
CA ASP A 38 -1.37 8.87 5.99
C ASP A 38 -1.77 9.79 7.16
N GLY A 39 -3.00 9.60 7.64
CA GLY A 39 -3.58 10.24 8.81
C GLY A 39 -3.80 9.27 9.96
N GLY A 40 -5.05 9.14 10.39
CA GLY A 40 -5.45 8.31 11.52
C GLY A 40 -5.31 6.81 11.26
N SER A 41 -5.21 6.03 12.34
CA SER A 41 -5.23 4.56 12.23
C SER A 41 -6.64 4.04 11.99
N MET A 42 -6.75 2.96 11.20
CA MET A 42 -8.00 2.27 10.91
C MET A 42 -8.22 1.09 11.87
N PRO A 43 -9.38 0.96 12.54
CA PRO A 43 -9.64 -0.15 13.45
C PRO A 43 -9.51 -1.53 12.79
N CYS A 44 -9.94 -1.68 11.54
CA CYS A 44 -9.85 -2.94 10.78
C CYS A 44 -8.42 -3.34 10.41
N LYS A 45 -7.45 -2.42 10.51
CA LYS A 45 -6.01 -2.66 10.25
C LYS A 45 -5.19 -2.82 11.54
N SER A 46 -5.83 -2.65 12.71
CA SER A 46 -5.16 -2.67 14.02
C SER A 46 -4.31 -3.91 14.26
N ALA A 47 -4.80 -5.10 13.95
CA ALA A 47 -4.06 -6.35 14.13
C ALA A 47 -2.76 -6.38 13.31
N THR A 48 -2.82 -5.92 12.06
CA THR A 48 -1.68 -5.83 11.15
C THR A 48 -0.67 -4.79 11.64
N ASP A 49 -1.14 -3.64 12.10
CA ASP A 49 -0.29 -2.58 12.64
C ASP A 49 0.40 -2.98 13.95
N GLU A 50 -0.29 -3.72 14.82
CA GLU A 50 0.29 -4.29 16.04
C GLU A 50 1.38 -5.32 15.74
N ASP A 51 1.16 -6.23 14.79
CA ASP A 51 2.17 -7.21 14.39
C ASP A 51 3.41 -6.51 13.79
N ARG A 52 3.19 -5.50 12.94
CA ARG A 52 4.28 -4.65 12.41
C ARG A 52 5.03 -3.94 13.54
N HIS A 53 4.32 -3.42 14.54
CA HIS A 53 4.93 -2.78 15.71
C HIS A 53 5.81 -3.75 16.50
N LYS A 54 5.27 -4.92 16.86
CA LYS A 54 5.98 -5.98 17.60
C LYS A 54 7.25 -6.42 16.85
N LYS A 55 7.16 -6.62 15.53
CA LYS A 55 8.30 -6.98 14.67
C LYS A 55 9.39 -5.90 14.65
N ARG A 56 9.01 -4.62 14.60
CA ARG A 56 9.96 -3.50 14.65
C ARG A 56 10.67 -3.41 16.00
N GLU A 57 9.94 -3.55 17.10
CA GLU A 57 10.51 -3.52 18.46
C GLU A 57 11.51 -4.67 18.67
N LEU A 58 11.14 -5.89 18.26
CA LEU A 58 12.03 -7.03 18.31
C LEU A 58 13.30 -6.80 17.47
N SER A 59 13.14 -6.29 16.25
CA SER A 59 14.26 -5.97 15.37
C SER A 59 15.18 -4.90 15.98
N LEU A 60 14.62 -3.91 16.68
CA LEU A 60 15.39 -2.87 17.37
C LEU A 60 16.24 -3.45 18.51
N VAL A 61 15.64 -4.33 19.33
CA VAL A 61 16.33 -4.99 20.45
C VAL A 61 17.47 -5.86 19.94
N LEU A 62 17.19 -6.74 18.97
CA LEU A 62 18.20 -7.61 18.35
C LEU A 62 19.30 -6.81 17.65
N GLY A 63 18.95 -5.70 16.99
CA GLY A 63 19.92 -4.82 16.34
C GLY A 63 20.89 -4.18 17.34
N LYS A 64 20.39 -3.72 18.49
CA LYS A 64 21.22 -3.20 19.59
C LYS A 64 22.13 -4.28 20.16
N GLU A 65 21.65 -5.51 20.30
CA GLU A 65 22.45 -6.63 20.79
C GLU A 65 23.60 -6.97 19.83
N LYS A 66 23.31 -7.09 18.52
CA LYS A 66 24.33 -7.35 17.49
C LYS A 66 25.38 -6.25 17.42
N LEU A 67 24.98 -5.00 17.63
CA LEU A 67 25.91 -3.87 17.70
C LEU A 67 26.85 -3.99 18.91
N LYS A 68 26.32 -4.37 20.09
CA LYS A 68 27.14 -4.62 21.29
C LYS A 68 28.12 -5.78 21.10
N GLN A 69 27.76 -6.78 20.30
CA GLN A 69 28.63 -7.90 19.91
C GLN A 69 29.69 -7.53 18.86
N GLY A 70 29.73 -6.27 18.39
CA GLY A 70 30.64 -5.80 17.33
C GLY A 70 30.21 -6.20 15.91
N ASN A 71 29.12 -6.95 15.75
CA ASN A 71 28.60 -7.33 14.43
C ASN A 71 27.76 -6.21 13.82
N THR A 72 28.46 -5.22 13.27
CA THR A 72 27.86 -4.00 12.72
C THR A 72 26.99 -4.27 11.50
N ALA A 73 27.38 -5.20 10.62
CA ALA A 73 26.62 -5.54 9.41
C ALA A 73 25.23 -6.09 9.76
N ALA A 74 25.17 -7.10 10.64
CA ALA A 74 23.89 -7.67 11.08
C ALA A 74 23.03 -6.65 11.85
N ALA A 75 23.66 -5.79 12.65
CA ALA A 75 22.96 -4.71 13.35
C ALA A 75 22.30 -3.73 12.37
N ILE A 76 22.99 -3.34 11.29
CA ILE A 76 22.44 -2.42 10.27
C ILE A 76 21.19 -3.02 9.61
N ASP A 77 21.20 -4.29 9.26
CA ASP A 77 20.05 -4.95 8.63
C ASP A 77 18.85 -5.05 9.57
N LEU A 78 19.09 -5.31 10.86
CA LEU A 78 18.05 -5.29 11.89
C LEU A 78 17.51 -3.87 12.12
N PHE A 79 18.38 -2.85 12.12
CA PHE A 79 17.94 -1.47 12.23
C PHE A 79 17.11 -1.02 11.02
N ARG A 80 17.42 -1.48 9.80
CA ARG A 80 16.58 -1.20 8.61
C ARG A 80 15.15 -1.72 8.82
N LYS A 81 15.00 -2.92 9.38
CA LYS A 81 13.69 -3.52 9.71
C LYS A 81 12.98 -2.85 10.89
N ALA A 82 13.72 -2.16 11.74
CA ALA A 82 13.21 -1.48 12.93
C ALA A 82 12.79 -0.02 12.66
N VAL A 83 12.99 0.52 11.45
CA VAL A 83 12.62 1.90 11.14
C VAL A 83 11.10 2.06 11.28
N GLN A 84 10.70 3.10 12.03
CA GLN A 84 9.33 3.54 12.14
C GLN A 84 9.24 4.96 11.59
N ILE A 85 8.34 5.17 10.63
CA ILE A 85 7.95 6.51 10.20
C ILE A 85 7.00 7.08 11.24
N THR A 86 7.30 8.28 11.74
CA THR A 86 6.53 8.91 12.82
C THR A 86 5.80 10.16 12.32
N PRO A 87 4.70 10.57 12.98
CA PRO A 87 4.02 11.82 12.64
C PRO A 87 4.94 13.04 12.67
N SER A 88 5.96 13.05 13.55
CA SER A 88 6.95 14.14 13.60
C SER A 88 7.83 14.18 12.35
N MET A 89 8.20 13.03 11.77
CA MET A 89 8.96 12.98 10.51
C MET A 89 8.11 13.47 9.34
N ALA A 90 6.85 13.02 9.24
CA ALA A 90 5.91 13.51 8.24
C ALA A 90 5.70 15.02 8.37
N TYR A 91 5.50 15.53 9.59
CA TYR A 91 5.35 16.97 9.85
C TYR A 91 6.57 17.78 9.41
N GLN A 92 7.79 17.30 9.69
CA GLN A 92 9.02 17.97 9.24
C GLN A 92 9.08 18.07 7.71
N LEU A 93 8.70 17.01 6.99
CA LEU A 93 8.62 17.02 5.54
C LEU A 93 7.52 17.99 5.05
N ILE A 94 6.33 17.98 5.66
CA ILE A 94 5.24 18.92 5.34
C ILE A 94 5.69 20.37 5.47
N GLN A 95 6.46 20.74 6.49
CA GLN A 95 6.98 22.11 6.62
C GLN A 95 7.87 22.50 5.43
N ILE A 96 8.66 21.56 4.92
CA ILE A 96 9.54 21.79 3.76
C ILE A 96 8.73 21.89 2.48
N LEU A 97 7.74 21.01 2.28
CA LEU A 97 6.83 21.08 1.14
C LEU A 97 6.11 22.44 1.09
N LYS A 98 5.65 22.95 2.25
CA LYS A 98 5.07 24.30 2.35
C LYS A 98 6.04 25.38 1.90
N THR A 99 7.29 25.35 2.37
CA THR A 99 8.30 26.36 1.98
C THR A 99 8.68 26.29 0.50
N GLU A 100 8.62 25.10 -0.09
CA GLU A 100 8.95 24.83 -1.50
C GLU A 100 7.76 25.02 -2.45
N ASN A 101 6.58 25.40 -1.91
CA ASN A 101 5.30 25.48 -2.62
C ASN A 101 4.94 24.18 -3.38
N VAL A 102 5.09 23.05 -2.69
CA VAL A 102 4.66 21.73 -3.18
C VAL A 102 3.34 21.36 -2.53
N GLU A 103 2.36 20.98 -3.33
CA GLU A 103 1.03 20.61 -2.87
C GLU A 103 1.09 19.30 -2.08
N PHE A 104 0.29 19.23 -1.02
CA PHE A 104 0.17 18.03 -0.21
C PHE A 104 -1.21 17.92 0.44
N VAL A 105 -1.59 16.69 0.75
CA VAL A 105 -2.82 16.32 1.47
C VAL A 105 -2.44 15.37 2.59
N VAL A 106 -3.07 15.53 3.76
CA VAL A 106 -3.03 14.50 4.81
C VAL A 106 -4.38 13.81 4.77
N ALA A 107 -4.39 12.54 4.37
CA ALA A 107 -5.59 11.73 4.32
C ALA A 107 -6.21 11.63 5.72
N PRO A 108 -7.53 11.44 5.86
CA PRO A 108 -8.15 11.21 7.16
C PRO A 108 -7.65 9.89 7.78
N TYR A 109 -7.35 8.90 6.94
CA TYR A 109 -6.82 7.59 7.30
C TYR A 109 -5.70 7.17 6.35
N GLU A 110 -5.93 6.27 5.41
CA GLU A 110 -4.88 5.77 4.51
C GLU A 110 -4.69 6.68 3.29
N ALA A 111 -3.43 6.92 2.94
CA ALA A 111 -3.06 7.62 1.71
C ALA A 111 -3.55 6.86 0.47
N ASP A 112 -3.60 5.53 0.50
CA ASP A 112 -4.04 4.66 -0.60
C ASP A 112 -5.45 5.02 -1.09
N ALA A 113 -6.40 5.09 -0.16
CA ALA A 113 -7.77 5.47 -0.48
C ALA A 113 -7.87 6.90 -1.03
N GLN A 114 -7.15 7.85 -0.42
CA GLN A 114 -7.14 9.25 -0.85
C GLN A 114 -6.57 9.39 -2.27
N LEU A 115 -5.45 8.70 -2.55
CA LEU A 115 -4.80 8.70 -3.86
C LEU A 115 -5.70 8.09 -4.93
N ALA A 116 -6.36 6.96 -4.63
CA ALA A 116 -7.32 6.34 -5.54
C ALA A 116 -8.50 7.28 -5.83
N TYR A 117 -9.03 7.98 -4.82
CA TYR A 117 -10.08 8.97 -5.02
C TYR A 117 -9.62 10.12 -5.93
N LEU A 118 -8.47 10.73 -5.64
CA LEU A 118 -7.92 11.81 -6.48
C LEU A 118 -7.70 11.36 -7.94
N ALA A 119 -7.37 10.09 -8.17
CA ALA A 119 -7.17 9.53 -9.51
C ALA A 119 -8.48 9.34 -10.31
N THR A 120 -9.65 9.49 -9.66
CA THR A 120 -10.97 9.45 -10.32
C THR A 120 -11.54 10.83 -10.65
N LEU A 121 -10.97 11.89 -10.10
CA LEU A 121 -11.42 13.25 -10.34
C LEU A 121 -10.86 13.80 -11.65
N ASP A 122 -11.59 14.76 -12.24
CA ASP A 122 -11.09 15.57 -13.34
C ASP A 122 -10.07 16.60 -12.86
N ALA A 123 -9.19 17.05 -13.76
CA ALA A 123 -8.10 17.97 -13.42
C ALA A 123 -8.58 19.31 -12.83
N ASP A 124 -9.73 19.82 -13.25
CA ASP A 124 -10.34 21.06 -12.72
C ASP A 124 -10.91 20.89 -11.30
N GLN A 125 -11.13 19.65 -10.87
CA GLN A 125 -11.56 19.28 -9.52
C GLN A 125 -10.38 18.86 -8.60
N GLY A 126 -9.15 18.99 -9.07
CA GLY A 126 -7.94 18.58 -8.34
C GLY A 126 -7.54 17.12 -8.57
N GLY A 127 -8.01 16.52 -9.67
CA GLY A 127 -7.62 15.17 -10.07
C GLY A 127 -6.16 15.02 -10.45
N ILE A 128 -5.64 13.80 -10.29
CA ILE A 128 -4.26 13.44 -10.61
C ILE A 128 -4.20 12.47 -11.79
N ALA A 129 -3.15 12.59 -12.60
CA ALA A 129 -2.98 11.76 -13.80
C ALA A 129 -2.45 10.35 -13.51
N ALA A 130 -1.64 10.19 -12.46
CA ALA A 130 -1.08 8.91 -12.04
C ALA A 130 -0.61 8.97 -10.58
N VAL A 131 -0.59 7.82 -9.91
CA VAL A 131 -0.06 7.66 -8.55
C VAL A 131 1.32 7.02 -8.60
N ILE A 132 2.29 7.57 -7.86
CA ILE A 132 3.60 6.93 -7.68
C ILE A 132 3.60 6.26 -6.31
N THR A 133 3.68 4.94 -6.28
CA THR A 133 3.68 4.15 -5.04
C THR A 133 4.36 2.80 -5.25
N GLU A 134 4.80 2.16 -4.18
CA GLU A 134 5.19 0.74 -4.17
C GLU A 134 4.05 -0.17 -3.69
N ASP A 135 2.95 0.41 -3.19
CA ASP A 135 1.84 -0.33 -2.61
C ASP A 135 0.85 -0.76 -3.70
N SER A 136 0.68 -2.07 -3.86
CA SER A 136 -0.25 -2.65 -4.83
C SER A 136 -1.71 -2.57 -4.40
N ASP A 137 -2.00 -2.20 -3.15
CA ASP A 137 -3.39 -2.07 -2.65
C ASP A 137 -4.17 -0.99 -3.42
N LEU A 138 -3.48 -0.01 -4.02
CA LEU A 138 -4.08 0.98 -4.94
C LEU A 138 -4.83 0.33 -6.11
N ILE A 139 -4.39 -0.86 -6.56
CA ILE A 139 -5.09 -1.60 -7.61
C ILE A 139 -6.45 -2.08 -7.09
N ALA A 140 -6.52 -2.56 -5.85
CA ALA A 140 -7.77 -3.01 -5.23
C ALA A 140 -8.72 -1.83 -4.93
N TYR A 141 -8.17 -0.64 -4.66
CA TYR A 141 -8.94 0.61 -4.57
C TYR A 141 -9.41 1.16 -5.94
N GLY A 142 -9.00 0.54 -7.05
CA GLY A 142 -9.45 0.95 -8.39
C GLY A 142 -8.71 2.15 -8.98
N CYS A 143 -7.49 2.42 -8.53
CA CYS A 143 -6.67 3.50 -9.08
C CYS A 143 -6.42 3.28 -10.58
N THR A 144 -6.66 4.32 -11.37
CA THR A 144 -6.69 4.26 -12.84
C THR A 144 -5.30 4.06 -13.45
N ALA A 145 -4.31 4.80 -12.94
CA ALA A 145 -2.92 4.74 -13.38
C ALA A 145 -1.94 4.79 -12.19
N ILE A 146 -0.98 3.87 -12.17
CA ILE A 146 0.02 3.73 -11.11
C ILE A 146 1.40 3.57 -11.74
N ILE A 147 2.40 4.22 -11.15
CA ILE A 147 3.82 4.06 -11.49
C ILE A 147 4.51 3.40 -10.31
N PHE A 148 4.85 2.13 -10.47
CA PHE A 148 5.60 1.34 -9.49
C PHE A 148 7.10 1.46 -9.71
N LYS A 149 7.90 1.19 -8.67
CA LYS A 149 9.35 1.03 -8.72
C LYS A 149 10.09 2.21 -9.37
N MET A 150 9.60 3.43 -9.16
CA MET A 150 10.24 4.61 -9.73
C MET A 150 11.63 4.81 -9.12
N ASP A 151 12.67 4.68 -9.94
CA ASP A 151 14.05 4.85 -9.53
C ASP A 151 14.42 6.34 -9.36
N ARG A 152 15.65 6.59 -8.89
CA ARG A 152 16.17 7.95 -8.68
C ARG A 152 16.33 8.79 -9.95
N PHE A 153 16.18 8.19 -11.12
CA PHE A 153 16.27 8.84 -12.43
C PHE A 153 14.90 8.99 -13.10
N GLY A 154 13.84 8.47 -12.48
CA GLY A 154 12.45 8.61 -12.95
C GLY A 154 11.98 7.45 -13.80
N ASN A 155 12.75 6.37 -13.92
CA ASN A 155 12.31 5.16 -14.61
C ASN A 155 11.44 4.34 -13.67
N GLY A 156 10.23 3.95 -14.09
CA GLY A 156 9.31 3.12 -13.33
C GLY A 156 8.52 2.16 -14.22
N GLU A 157 7.70 1.33 -13.59
CA GLU A 157 6.80 0.38 -14.23
C GLU A 157 5.36 0.92 -14.19
N GLU A 158 4.78 1.21 -15.36
CA GLU A 158 3.40 1.70 -15.48
C GLU A 158 2.40 0.54 -15.35
N PHE A 159 1.40 0.74 -14.51
CA PHE A 159 0.17 -0.05 -14.45
C PHE A 159 -1.02 0.84 -14.81
N ILE A 160 -1.82 0.41 -15.78
CA ILE A 160 -3.08 1.06 -16.16
C ILE A 160 -4.22 0.06 -15.96
N MET A 161 -5.23 0.44 -15.18
CA MET A 161 -6.36 -0.43 -14.86
C MET A 161 -7.12 -0.85 -16.11
N GLU A 162 -7.47 0.10 -16.99
CA GLU A 162 -8.21 -0.16 -18.23
C GLU A 162 -7.49 -1.19 -19.12
N LYS A 163 -6.19 -0.99 -19.40
CA LYS A 163 -5.36 -1.94 -20.16
C LYS A 163 -5.33 -3.32 -19.50
N THR A 164 -5.34 -3.38 -18.17
CA THR A 164 -5.35 -4.63 -17.42
C THR A 164 -6.66 -5.38 -17.58
N LEU A 165 -7.80 -4.69 -17.48
CA LEU A 165 -9.12 -5.28 -17.67
C LEU A 165 -9.33 -5.78 -19.11
N GLU A 166 -8.71 -5.13 -20.10
CA GLU A 166 -8.73 -5.58 -21.50
C GLU A 166 -7.80 -6.77 -21.80
N THR A 167 -6.93 -7.14 -20.86
CA THR A 167 -5.88 -8.15 -21.10
C THR A 167 -6.47 -9.55 -21.29
N VAL A 168 -6.08 -10.17 -22.41
CA VAL A 168 -6.26 -11.60 -22.71
C VAL A 168 -4.91 -12.18 -23.14
N LYS A 169 -4.09 -12.56 -22.16
CA LYS A 169 -2.71 -13.00 -22.42
C LYS A 169 -2.25 -14.00 -21.37
N ASP A 170 -1.42 -14.96 -21.78
CA ASP A 170 -0.74 -15.93 -20.88
C ASP A 170 -1.69 -16.70 -19.95
N GLY A 171 -2.93 -16.95 -20.39
CA GLY A 171 -3.97 -17.64 -19.62
C GLY A 171 -4.74 -16.76 -18.63
N LEU A 172 -4.45 -15.45 -18.58
CA LEU A 172 -5.21 -14.45 -17.85
C LEU A 172 -6.20 -13.74 -18.78
N CYS A 173 -7.44 -13.60 -18.33
CA CYS A 173 -8.52 -12.89 -19.00
C CYS A 173 -9.31 -12.11 -17.95
N PHE A 174 -9.26 -10.79 -18.03
CA PHE A 174 -9.98 -9.89 -17.13
C PHE A 174 -11.16 -9.18 -17.80
N GLN A 175 -11.49 -9.50 -19.06
CA GLN A 175 -12.55 -8.82 -19.82
C GLN A 175 -13.93 -8.92 -19.17
N ASP A 176 -14.15 -9.98 -18.38
CA ASP A 176 -15.38 -10.20 -17.63
C ASP A 176 -15.32 -9.69 -16.18
N PHE A 177 -14.23 -9.02 -15.80
CA PHE A 177 -14.07 -8.45 -14.46
C PHE A 177 -14.53 -7.00 -14.48
N ASP A 178 -15.45 -6.68 -13.59
CA ASP A 178 -15.64 -5.30 -13.15
C ASP A 178 -14.72 -5.01 -11.95
N GLN A 179 -14.72 -3.75 -11.50
CA GLN A 179 -13.93 -3.34 -10.35
C GLN A 179 -14.26 -4.16 -9.08
N ASN A 180 -15.53 -4.51 -8.86
CA ASN A 180 -15.93 -5.29 -7.68
C ASN A 180 -15.34 -6.71 -7.70
N LEU A 181 -15.39 -7.39 -8.86
CA LEU A 181 -14.78 -8.71 -9.04
C LEU A 181 -13.26 -8.66 -8.87
N PHE A 182 -12.62 -7.59 -9.38
CA PHE A 182 -11.18 -7.40 -9.22
C PHE A 182 -10.79 -7.14 -7.76
N THR A 183 -11.46 -6.21 -7.07
CA THR A 183 -11.25 -5.95 -5.64
C THR A 183 -11.52 -7.21 -4.82
N GLY A 184 -12.61 -7.94 -5.12
CA GLY A 184 -12.92 -9.20 -4.46
C GLY A 184 -11.84 -10.28 -4.66
N MET A 185 -11.24 -10.34 -5.86
CA MET A 185 -10.08 -11.20 -6.13
C MET A 185 -8.88 -10.81 -5.25
N CYS A 186 -8.57 -9.52 -5.12
CA CYS A 186 -7.48 -9.04 -4.26
C CYS A 186 -7.73 -9.40 -2.78
N ILE A 187 -8.96 -9.20 -2.29
CA ILE A 187 -9.32 -9.56 -0.91
C ILE A 187 -9.19 -11.07 -0.66
N LEU A 188 -9.61 -11.92 -1.61
CA LEU A 188 -9.44 -13.37 -1.52
C LEU A 188 -7.96 -13.80 -1.50
N ALA A 189 -7.10 -13.05 -2.20
CA ALA A 189 -5.65 -13.29 -2.20
C ALA A 189 -4.98 -12.87 -0.88
N GLY A 190 -5.70 -12.15 -0.01
CA GLY A 190 -5.23 -11.63 1.27
C GLY A 190 -4.75 -10.19 1.14
N CYS A 191 -5.13 -9.37 2.11
CA CYS A 191 -4.73 -7.96 2.22
C CYS A 191 -4.52 -7.57 3.69
N ASP A 192 -4.16 -6.32 3.95
CA ASP A 192 -3.90 -5.79 5.28
C ASP A 192 -5.11 -5.87 6.25
N PHE A 193 -6.33 -5.93 5.71
CA PHE A 193 -7.58 -5.98 6.50
C PHE A 193 -8.12 -7.40 6.73
N LEU A 194 -7.78 -8.33 5.82
CA LEU A 194 -8.28 -9.71 5.88
C LEU A 194 -7.22 -10.67 5.35
N PRO A 195 -6.66 -11.55 6.20
CA PRO A 195 -5.78 -12.60 5.72
C PRO A 195 -6.52 -13.55 4.78
N SER A 196 -5.81 -14.08 3.78
CA SER A 196 -6.37 -15.10 2.87
C SER A 196 -6.72 -16.40 3.61
N VAL A 197 -7.73 -17.13 3.13
CA VAL A 197 -7.96 -18.51 3.56
C VAL A 197 -6.72 -19.36 3.26
N PRO A 198 -6.26 -20.23 4.18
CA PRO A 198 -5.11 -21.10 3.93
C PRO A 198 -5.24 -21.90 2.64
N GLY A 199 -4.23 -21.82 1.77
CA GLY A 199 -4.22 -22.47 0.46
C GLY A 199 -4.86 -21.65 -0.68
N ILE A 200 -5.34 -20.44 -0.39
CA ILE A 200 -5.79 -19.47 -1.40
C ILE A 200 -4.78 -18.33 -1.47
N GLY A 201 -4.10 -18.22 -2.61
CA GLY A 201 -3.32 -17.03 -2.97
C GLY A 201 -3.81 -16.48 -4.31
N THR A 202 -3.09 -15.50 -4.88
CA THR A 202 -3.50 -14.75 -6.08
C THR A 202 -3.99 -15.62 -7.23
N LYS A 203 -3.25 -16.68 -7.59
CA LYS A 203 -3.64 -17.60 -8.68
C LYS A 203 -4.97 -18.31 -8.42
N ARG A 204 -5.19 -18.72 -7.17
CA ARG A 204 -6.41 -19.45 -6.79
C ARG A 204 -7.59 -18.50 -6.65
N ALA A 205 -7.38 -17.31 -6.08
CA ALA A 205 -8.36 -16.23 -6.04
C ALA A 205 -8.85 -15.87 -7.45
N TYR A 206 -7.93 -15.62 -8.39
CA TYR A 206 -8.25 -15.40 -9.80
C TYR A 206 -9.06 -16.54 -10.39
N SER A 207 -8.61 -17.79 -10.20
CA SER A 207 -9.33 -18.98 -10.72
C SER A 207 -10.76 -19.09 -10.19
N LEU A 208 -11.01 -18.73 -8.93
CA LEU A 208 -12.34 -18.76 -8.33
C LEU A 208 -13.23 -17.66 -8.91
N ILE A 209 -12.74 -16.42 -8.94
CA ILE A 209 -13.50 -15.27 -9.47
C ILE A 209 -13.77 -15.45 -10.96
N SER A 210 -12.77 -15.83 -11.75
CA SER A 210 -12.92 -16.07 -13.20
C SER A 210 -13.91 -17.21 -13.50
N LYS A 211 -13.91 -18.28 -12.69
CA LYS A 211 -14.84 -19.41 -12.86
C LYS A 211 -16.28 -19.04 -12.53
N HIS A 212 -16.50 -18.33 -11.42
CA HIS A 212 -17.83 -18.12 -10.88
C HIS A 212 -18.45 -16.77 -11.28
N LYS A 213 -17.62 -15.77 -11.62
CA LYS A 213 -18.01 -14.39 -11.99
C LYS A 213 -19.00 -13.74 -11.03
N ASN A 214 -18.98 -14.17 -9.77
CA ASN A 214 -19.93 -13.75 -8.74
C ASN A 214 -19.31 -14.04 -7.36
N ILE A 215 -19.17 -13.00 -6.54
CA ILE A 215 -18.50 -13.07 -5.24
C ILE A 215 -19.27 -13.98 -4.26
N ASP A 216 -20.60 -13.84 -4.18
CA ASP A 216 -21.44 -14.66 -3.30
C ASP A 216 -21.29 -16.16 -3.58
N LEU A 217 -21.26 -16.52 -4.86
CA LEU A 217 -21.06 -17.91 -5.29
C LEU A 217 -19.66 -18.41 -4.97
N VAL A 218 -18.63 -17.57 -5.10
CA VAL A 218 -17.27 -17.91 -4.68
C VAL A 218 -17.22 -18.19 -3.19
N LEU A 219 -17.72 -17.27 -2.36
CA LEU A 219 -17.71 -17.40 -0.90
C LEU A 219 -18.51 -18.63 -0.43
N SER A 220 -19.68 -18.87 -1.04
CA SER A 220 -20.51 -20.04 -0.76
C SER A 220 -19.81 -21.35 -1.14
N THR A 221 -19.17 -21.39 -2.31
CA THR A 221 -18.40 -22.55 -2.77
C THR A 221 -17.21 -22.82 -1.86
N LEU A 222 -16.50 -21.77 -1.43
CA LEU A 222 -15.39 -21.87 -0.50
C LEU A 222 -15.80 -22.45 0.85
N LYS A 223 -16.93 -21.98 1.40
CA LYS A 223 -17.46 -22.48 2.67
C LYS A 223 -17.85 -23.97 2.64
N LEU A 224 -18.30 -24.46 1.48
CA LEU A 224 -18.72 -25.86 1.30
C LEU A 224 -17.56 -26.79 0.94
N ASP A 225 -16.48 -26.27 0.37
CA ASP A 225 -15.32 -27.06 -0.06
C ASP A 225 -14.46 -27.45 1.15
N LYS A 226 -14.65 -28.69 1.62
CA LYS A 226 -13.96 -29.28 2.78
C LYS A 226 -12.43 -29.32 2.67
N ARG A 227 -11.85 -29.00 1.51
CA ARG A 227 -10.39 -28.86 1.35
C ARG A 227 -9.85 -27.60 2.02
N TYR A 228 -10.69 -26.58 2.22
CA TYR A 228 -10.28 -25.32 2.83
C TYR A 228 -10.80 -25.23 4.26
N SER A 229 -9.93 -24.79 5.16
CA SER A 229 -10.31 -24.42 6.53
C SER A 229 -10.72 -22.96 6.55
N VAL A 230 -11.96 -22.68 6.15
CA VAL A 230 -12.53 -21.33 6.13
C VAL A 230 -12.97 -20.94 7.55
N PRO A 231 -12.47 -19.84 8.14
CA PRO A 231 -12.96 -19.34 9.43
C PRO A 231 -14.46 -19.02 9.40
N ASP A 232 -15.15 -19.20 10.52
CA ASP A 232 -16.61 -19.02 10.60
C ASP A 232 -17.04 -17.58 10.26
N ASP A 233 -16.23 -16.60 10.63
CA ASP A 233 -16.47 -15.16 10.42
C ASP A 233 -15.90 -14.64 9.08
N TYR A 234 -15.25 -15.49 8.28
CA TYR A 234 -14.51 -15.05 7.09
C TYR A 234 -15.39 -14.32 6.08
N ILE A 235 -16.61 -14.80 5.84
CA ILE A 235 -17.55 -14.19 4.88
C ILE A 235 -17.97 -12.80 5.33
N ASP A 236 -18.31 -12.64 6.61
CA ASP A 236 -18.68 -11.33 7.16
C ASP A 236 -17.50 -10.36 7.12
N SER A 237 -16.31 -10.84 7.45
CA SER A 237 -15.06 -10.07 7.38
C SER A 237 -14.69 -9.71 5.94
N PHE A 238 -14.99 -10.57 4.96
CA PHE A 238 -14.81 -10.29 3.53
C PHE A 238 -15.67 -9.09 3.12
N TRP A 239 -16.97 -9.09 3.44
CA TRP A 239 -17.86 -8.00 3.07
C TRP A 239 -17.51 -6.68 3.76
N LYS A 240 -17.09 -6.73 5.04
CA LYS A 240 -16.55 -5.56 5.74
C LYS A 240 -15.30 -5.02 5.05
N THR A 241 -14.41 -5.89 4.61
CA THR A 241 -13.18 -5.51 3.90
C THR A 241 -13.49 -4.91 2.53
N LEU A 242 -14.43 -5.48 1.78
CA LEU A 242 -14.88 -4.91 0.51
C LEU A 242 -15.49 -3.51 0.72
N ALA A 243 -16.24 -3.31 1.81
CA ALA A 243 -16.75 -2.00 2.18
C ALA A 243 -15.65 -0.99 2.52
N VAL A 244 -14.52 -1.42 3.09
CA VAL A 244 -13.34 -0.55 3.28
C VAL A 244 -12.83 -0.05 1.93
N PHE A 245 -12.60 -0.94 0.96
CA PHE A 245 -12.12 -0.55 -0.37
C PHE A 245 -13.10 0.37 -1.12
N ASN A 246 -14.42 0.16 -0.96
CA ASN A 246 -15.44 0.92 -1.68
C ASN A 246 -15.85 2.23 -1.01
N HIS A 247 -15.67 2.35 0.32
CA HIS A 247 -16.24 3.43 1.12
C HIS A 247 -15.26 4.01 2.15
N ALA A 248 -13.95 3.80 1.95
CA ALA A 248 -12.94 4.48 2.73
C ALA A 248 -13.18 5.99 2.73
N ARG A 249 -13.02 6.60 3.90
CA ARG A 249 -13.17 8.05 4.04
C ARG A 249 -11.96 8.73 3.40
N VAL A 250 -12.24 9.72 2.54
CA VAL A 250 -11.27 10.53 1.78
C VAL A 250 -11.65 12.01 1.81
#